data_AF-A0A7C8LK34-F1
#
_entry.id   AF-A0A7C8LK34-F1
#
_cell.length_a   1.000
_cell.length_b   1.000
_cell.length_c   1.000
_cell.angle_alpha   90.00
_cell.angle_beta   90.00
_cell.angle_gamma   90.00
#
_symmetry.space_group_name_H-M   'P 1'
#
loop_
_entity.id
_entity.type
_entity.pdbx_description
1 polymer ?
#
loop_
_entity_poly.entity_id
_entity_poly.type
_entity_poly.pdbx_seq_one_letter_code
_entity_poly.pdbx_strand_id
1 'polypeptide(L)'
;MRDRLGIGIVGAGFMARFHLQSFVGVRNADIVGITSRTMERAESAAALARGLGIGDTRAYASVKDLVTAPGVDAVWIVAPNF
;
A
#
# COMPACT_ATOMS: atom_id res chain seq x y z
N MET A 1 -8.49 10.72 16.56
CA MET A 1 -7.77 9.55 16.00
C MET A 1 -8.65 8.94 14.94
N ARG A 2 -8.10 8.36 13.87
CA ARG A 2 -8.90 7.64 12.88
C ARG A 2 -9.32 6.29 13.45
N ASP A 3 -10.54 5.85 13.15
CA ASP A 3 -11.08 4.55 13.61
C ASP A 3 -10.49 3.35 12.86
N ARG A 4 -9.74 3.58 11.78
CA ARG A 4 -9.11 2.56 10.93
C ARG A 4 -7.62 2.86 10.78
N LEU A 5 -6.80 1.81 10.83
CA LEU A 5 -5.35 1.88 10.62
C LEU A 5 -5.03 2.05 9.13
N GLY A 6 -4.35 3.13 8.76
CA GLY A 6 -3.85 3.32 7.41
C GLY A 6 -2.47 2.68 7.21
N ILE A 7 -2.36 1.81 6.21
CA ILE A 7 -1.14 1.07 5.90
C ILE A 7 -0.55 1.55 4.57
N GLY A 8 0.74 1.89 4.60
CA GLY A 8 1.56 2.12 3.42
C GLY A 8 2.37 0.88 3.05
N ILE A 9 2.42 0.50 1.78
CA ILE A 9 3.20 -0.65 1.30
C ILE A 9 4.46 -0.17 0.57
N VAL A 10 5.61 -0.74 0.93
CA VAL A 10 6.88 -0.57 0.21
C VAL A 10 7.14 -1.82 -0.62
N GLY A 11 6.96 -1.69 -1.93
CA GLY A 11 7.07 -2.78 -2.91
C GLY A 11 5.76 -3.00 -3.66
N ALA A 12 5.86 -3.33 -4.95
CA ALA A 12 4.72 -3.61 -5.83
C ALA A 12 4.92 -4.88 -6.68
N GLY A 13 5.73 -5.81 -6.18
CA GLY A 13 6.03 -7.10 -6.82
C GLY A 13 4.96 -8.15 -6.57
N PHE A 14 5.30 -9.41 -6.85
CA PHE A 14 4.43 -10.56 -6.63
C PHE A 14 3.89 -10.64 -5.20
N MET A 15 4.79 -10.55 -4.20
CA MET A 15 4.39 -10.60 -2.78
C MET A 15 3.40 -9.50 -2.43
N ALA A 16 3.63 -8.26 -2.88
CA ALA A 16 2.68 -7.17 -2.63
C ALA A 16 1.29 -7.49 -3.19
N ARG A 17 1.19 -8.00 -4.43
CA ARG A 17 -0.10 -8.37 -5.04
C ARG A 17 -0.80 -9.51 -4.30
N PHE A 18 -0.05 -10.52 -3.88
CA PHE A 18 -0.57 -11.61 -3.05
C PHE A 18 -1.14 -11.08 -1.73
N HIS A 19 -0.40 -10.23 -1.03
CA HIS A 19 -0.87 -9.60 0.21
C HIS A 19 -2.09 -8.71 0.01
N LEU A 20 -2.16 -7.92 -1.07
CA LEU A 20 -3.34 -7.11 -1.40
C LEU A 20 -4.59 -7.98 -1.53
N GLN A 21 -4.50 -9.12 -2.23
CA GLN A 21 -5.64 -10.04 -2.38
C GLN A 21 -6.04 -10.68 -1.04
N SER A 22 -5.07 -11.07 -0.21
CA SER A 22 -5.35 -11.61 1.13
C SER A 22 -5.94 -10.56 2.08
N PHE A 23 -5.70 -9.27 1.84
CA PHE A 23 -6.16 -8.18 2.69
C PHE A 23 -7.68 -7.94 2.63
N VAL A 24 -8.40 -8.49 1.64
CA VAL A 24 -9.86 -8.33 1.49
C VAL A 24 -10.63 -8.75 2.76
N GLY A 25 -10.12 -9.72 3.52
CA GLY A 25 -10.74 -10.16 4.78
C GLY A 25 -10.37 -9.33 6.02
N VAL A 26 -9.46 -8.36 5.89
CA VAL A 26 -8.92 -7.60 7.03
C VAL A 26 -9.85 -6.44 7.36
N ARG A 27 -10.25 -6.34 8.63
CA ARG A 27 -11.13 -5.27 9.12
C ARG A 27 -10.33 -4.21 9.88
N ASN A 28 -10.92 -3.02 10.00
CA ASN A 28 -10.38 -1.88 10.75
C ASN A 28 -8.99 -1.39 10.27
N ALA A 29 -8.64 -1.68 9.02
CA ALA A 29 -7.42 -1.21 8.39
C ALA A 29 -7.64 -1.04 6.88
N ASP A 30 -6.93 -0.08 6.28
CA ASP A 30 -6.97 0.23 4.85
C ASP A 30 -5.56 0.32 4.28
N ILE A 31 -5.39 -0.13 3.03
CA ILE A 31 -4.20 0.18 2.25
C ILE A 31 -4.39 1.59 1.68
N VAL A 32 -3.64 2.56 2.20
CA VAL A 32 -3.78 3.98 1.82
C VAL A 32 -2.66 4.45 0.90
N GLY A 33 -1.55 3.70 0.82
CA GLY A 33 -0.42 4.08 0.00
C GLY A 33 0.43 2.92 -0.47
N ILE A 34 1.03 3.04 -1.66
CA ILE A 34 2.03 2.10 -2.18
C ILE A 34 3.16 2.89 -2.83
N THR A 35 4.40 2.46 -2.62
CA THR A 35 5.56 2.90 -3.39
C THR A 35 6.33 1.71 -3.97
N SER A 36 7.08 1.95 -5.04
CA SER A 36 7.91 0.96 -5.72
C SER A 36 9.04 1.67 -6.47
N ARG A 37 10.01 0.90 -6.99
CA ARG A 37 11.11 1.43 -7.80
C ARG A 37 10.66 2.19 -9.04
N THR A 38 9.47 1.87 -9.57
CA THR A 38 8.87 2.59 -10.70
C THR A 38 7.44 3.01 -10.35
N MET A 39 7.06 4.23 -10.78
CA MET A 39 5.71 4.76 -10.57
C MET A 39 4.64 3.89 -11.23
N GLU A 40 4.88 3.40 -12.44
CA GLU A 40 3.97 2.49 -13.15
C GLU A 40 3.60 1.25 -12.30
N ARG A 41 4.58 0.64 -11.63
CA ARG A 41 4.31 -0.52 -10.76
C ARG A 41 3.53 -0.13 -9.52
N ALA A 42 3.88 1.00 -8.90
CA ALA A 42 3.15 1.51 -7.73
C ALA A 42 1.70 1.83 -8.09
N GLU A 43 1.45 2.49 -9.22
CA GLU A 43 0.12 2.81 -9.73
C GLU A 43 -0.69 1.56 -10.07
N SER A 44 -0.08 0.57 -10.73
CA SER A 44 -0.75 -0.71 -11.02
C SER A 44 -1.17 -1.45 -9.75
N ALA A 45 -0.31 -1.46 -8.73
CA ALA A 45 -0.66 -2.07 -7.43
C ALA A 45 -1.71 -1.26 -6.67
N ALA A 46 -1.65 0.07 -6.71
CA ALA A 46 -2.65 0.93 -6.08
C ALA A 46 -4.02 0.79 -6.77
N ALA A 47 -4.04 0.67 -8.09
CA ALA A 47 -5.26 0.39 -8.85
C ALA A 47 -5.87 -0.97 -8.47
N LEU A 48 -5.04 -2.00 -8.30
CA LEU A 48 -5.49 -3.30 -7.78
C LEU A 48 -6.10 -3.17 -6.39
N ALA A 49 -5.43 -2.48 -5.47
CA ALA A 49 -5.93 -2.28 -4.11
C ALA A 49 -7.29 -1.55 -4.09
N ARG A 50 -7.43 -0.47 -4.87
CA ARG A 50 -8.72 0.22 -5.03
C ARG A 50 -9.79 -0.69 -5.64
N GLY A 51 -9.43 -1.48 -6.67
CA GLY A 51 -10.34 -2.44 -7.30
C GLY A 51 -10.81 -3.56 -6.37
N LEU A 52 -10.01 -3.92 -5.37
CA LEU A 52 -10.37 -4.88 -4.31
C LEU A 52 -11.19 -4.24 -3.18
N GLY A 53 -11.37 -2.92 -3.17
CA GLY A 53 -12.13 -2.21 -2.14
C GLY A 53 -11.44 -2.15 -0.77
N ILE A 54 -10.12 -2.29 -0.71
CA ILE A 54 -9.32 -2.35 0.54
C ILE A 54 -8.68 -1.01 0.91
N GLY A 55 -9.29 0.09 0.49
CA GLY A 55 -8.85 1.46 0.79
C GLY A 55 -8.73 2.34 -0.45
N ASP A 56 -8.72 3.66 -0.24
CA ASP A 56 -8.43 4.65 -1.28
C ASP A 56 -6.91 4.79 -1.47
N THR A 57 -6.32 3.76 -2.08
CA THR A 57 -4.86 3.63 -2.16
C THR A 57 -4.25 4.59 -3.17
N ARG A 58 -3.25 5.37 -2.76
CA ARG A 58 -2.45 6.25 -3.64
C ARG A 58 -1.06 5.68 -3.94
N ALA A 59 -0.55 5.92 -5.15
CA ALA A 59 0.84 5.63 -5.51
C ALA A 59 1.76 6.81 -5.12
N TYR A 60 2.93 6.49 -4.56
CA TYR A 60 3.93 7.47 -4.11
C TYR A 60 5.28 7.22 -4.80
N ALA A 61 5.97 8.31 -5.16
CA ALA A 61 7.22 8.28 -5.89
C ALA A 61 8.41 7.76 -5.08
N SER A 62 8.32 7.85 -3.75
CA SER A 62 9.37 7.35 -2.86
C SER A 62 8.81 6.84 -1.53
N VAL A 63 9.64 6.10 -0.79
CA VAL A 63 9.36 5.71 0.60
C VAL A 63 9.16 6.94 1.48
N LYS A 64 9.97 8.00 1.27
CA LYS A 64 9.84 9.26 2.01
C LYS A 64 8.45 9.86 1.83
N ASP A 65 7.99 9.99 0.59
CA ASP A 65 6.67 10.58 0.30
C ASP A 65 5.56 9.75 0.94
N LEU A 66 5.67 8.41 0.88
CA LEU A 66 4.73 7.49 1.51
C LEU A 66 4.67 7.66 3.03
N VAL A 67 5.81 7.64 3.73
CA VAL A 67 5.83 7.68 5.21
C VAL A 67 5.45 9.05 5.78
N THR A 68 5.59 10.12 4.99
CA THR A 68 5.11 11.46 5.36
C THR A 68 3.66 11.71 4.97
N ALA A 69 3.01 10.77 4.27
CA ALA A 69 1.67 10.97 3.78
C ALA A 69 0.65 11.01 4.94
N PRO A 70 -0.27 12.00 4.95
CA PRO A 70 -1.32 12.03 5.95
C PRO A 70 -2.17 10.77 5.92
N GLY A 71 -2.28 10.08 7.06
CA GLY A 71 -3.08 8.87 7.19
C GLY A 71 -2.35 7.56 6.91
N VAL A 72 -1.03 7.59 6.68
CA VAL A 72 -0.19 6.39 6.85
C VAL A 72 0.20 6.28 8.32
N ASP A 73 -0.31 5.27 8.99
CA ASP A 73 -0.05 4.98 10.41
C ASP A 73 1.00 3.87 10.58
N ALA A 74 1.08 2.94 9.62
CA ALA A 74 2.01 1.83 9.61
C ALA A 74 2.59 1.57 8.21
N VAL A 75 3.78 0.96 8.16
CA VAL A 75 4.46 0.60 6.91
C VAL A 75 4.63 -0.91 6.82
N TRP A 76 4.25 -1.47 5.69
CA TRP A 76 4.44 -2.88 5.35
C TRP A 76 5.49 -3.02 4.24
N ILE A 77 6.66 -3.54 4.60
CA ILE A 77 7.78 -3.73 3.67
C ILE A 77 7.67 -5.11 3.02
N VAL A 78 7.51 -5.12 1.70
CA VAL A 78 7.45 -6.32 0.83
C VAL A 78 8.40 -6.17 -0.37
N ALA A 79 9.51 -5.48 -0.13
CA ALA A 79 10.63 -5.37 -1.05
C ALA A 79 11.60 -6.55 -0.88
N PRO A 80 12.43 -6.84 -1.89
CA PRO A 80 13.51 -7.81 -1.75
C PRO A 80 14.51 -7.41 -0.65
N ASN A 81 15.21 -8.40 -0.10
CA ASN A 81 16.13 -8.29 1.04
C ASN A 81 17.61 -8.21 0.64
N PHE A 82 17.91 -7.76 -0.59
CA PHE A 82 19.26 -7.62 -1.12
C PHE A 82 19.62 -6.17 -1.39
#